data_AF-A0A194WT39-F1
#
_entry.id   AF-A0A194WT39-F1
#
_cell.length_a   1.000
_cell.length_b   1.000
_cell.length_c   1.000
_cell.angle_alpha   90.00
_cell.angle_beta   90.00
_cell.angle_gamma   90.00
#
_symmetry.space_group_name_H-M   'P 1'
#
loop_
_entity.id
_entity.type
_entity.pdbx_description
1 polymer ?
#
loop_
_entity_poly.entity_id
_entity_poly.type
_entity_poly.pdbx_seq_one_letter_code
_entity_poly.pdbx_strand_id
1 'polypeptide(L)'
;MDIYAGTKEARRNIPMEGEEAAAVEAALSDLPVEQSIVVVDQPVAEEDTKPALRDQVPINPPTFDTAGKILPPPPSADGTEMGTFQKAMLAVKMDARAFDTALDDLMELSHDIYYGLEIAKDGPIVEKLICLTLGSGSEKIPAGKAGREHKAASILASSVQNNPTALKEIVKWGRMVFHPICSEAKKGEKPNFVTTLRTRLGREKDAGALKAKVGAISGLLHDESFRTQFLENSGMELLLAIFLKKGEDFDPVRRKVAQLVTDNFLDEGMGAKVGVWPKMPVTEAKVCKENKERMLEDGCWEYHVGAFGEQKGKLAWVKEFEVLLTEQREKFGDSILDREL
;
A
#
# COMPACT_ATOMS: atom_id res chain seq x y z
N MET A 1 -28.17 1.72 -16.82
CA MET A 1 -27.16 1.35 -15.80
C MET A 1 -27.55 2.09 -14.55
N ASP A 2 -28.26 1.42 -13.66
CA ASP A 2 -28.51 1.94 -12.32
C ASP A 2 -27.25 1.68 -11.49
N ILE A 3 -26.55 2.76 -11.13
CA ILE A 3 -25.18 2.71 -10.60
C ILE A 3 -25.19 2.25 -9.12
N TYR A 4 -26.35 2.29 -8.45
CA TYR A 4 -26.46 1.92 -7.04
C TYR A 4 -26.78 0.44 -6.81
N ALA A 5 -27.28 -0.28 -7.82
CA ALA A 5 -27.72 -1.68 -7.68
C ALA A 5 -26.81 -2.71 -8.39
N GLY A 6 -25.85 -2.28 -9.21
CA GLY A 6 -24.88 -3.19 -9.85
C GLY A 6 -25.48 -4.20 -10.84
N THR A 7 -26.77 -4.09 -11.19
CA THR A 7 -27.43 -4.99 -12.14
C THR A 7 -27.31 -4.48 -13.57
N LYS A 8 -26.85 -5.35 -14.48
CA LYS A 8 -26.90 -5.10 -15.93
C LYS A 8 -28.29 -5.45 -16.43
N GLU A 9 -29.07 -4.45 -16.80
CA GLU A 9 -30.33 -4.68 -17.53
C GLU A 9 -30.03 -5.36 -18.88
N ALA A 10 -30.69 -6.48 -19.14
CA ALA A 10 -30.64 -7.14 -20.44
C ALA A 10 -31.22 -6.19 -21.49
N ARG A 11 -30.44 -5.87 -22.53
CA ARG A 11 -30.93 -5.11 -23.69
C ARG A 11 -32.02 -5.95 -24.36
N ARG A 12 -33.27 -5.50 -24.23
CA ARG A 12 -34.40 -6.04 -24.98
C ARG A 12 -34.15 -5.72 -26.45
N ASN A 13 -33.81 -6.73 -27.25
CA ASN A 13 -33.62 -6.58 -28.68
C ASN A 13 -34.99 -6.33 -29.31
N ILE A 14 -35.33 -5.06 -29.57
CA ILE A 14 -36.50 -4.69 -30.36
C ILE A 14 -36.01 -4.73 -31.81
N PRO A 15 -36.46 -5.67 -32.65
CA PRO A 15 -36.13 -5.65 -34.06
C PRO A 15 -36.64 -4.33 -34.64
N MET A 16 -35.76 -3.59 -35.32
CA MET A 16 -36.15 -2.38 -36.04
C MET A 16 -37.14 -2.78 -37.14
N GLU A 17 -38.39 -2.33 -37.02
CA GLU A 17 -39.32 -2.31 -38.16
C GLU A 17 -38.80 -1.29 -39.17
N GLY A 18 -38.06 -1.79 -40.14
CA GLY A 18 -37.59 -1.09 -41.33
C GLY A 18 -37.56 -2.09 -42.47
N GLU A 19 -37.67 -1.59 -43.70
CA GLU A 19 -37.93 -2.32 -44.95
C GLU A 19 -36.97 -3.48 -45.29
N GLU A 20 -35.96 -3.76 -44.45
CA GLU A 20 -35.07 -4.91 -44.56
C GLU A 20 -35.58 -6.18 -43.84
N ALA A 21 -36.59 -6.10 -42.96
CA ALA A 21 -37.16 -7.28 -42.28
C ALA A 21 -37.94 -8.21 -43.23
N ALA A 22 -38.62 -7.65 -44.24
CA ALA A 22 -39.39 -8.42 -45.21
C ALA A 22 -38.52 -9.24 -46.18
N ALA A 23 -37.27 -8.80 -46.42
CA ALA A 23 -36.33 -9.51 -47.29
C ALA A 23 -35.71 -10.75 -46.61
N VAL A 24 -35.58 -10.72 -45.27
CA VAL A 24 -35.04 -11.84 -44.49
C VAL A 24 -36.09 -12.93 -44.24
N GLU A 25 -37.36 -12.54 -44.07
CA GLU A 25 -38.47 -13.48 -43.86
C GLU A 25 -38.77 -14.32 -45.12
N ALA A 26 -38.63 -13.73 -46.31
CA ALA A 26 -38.71 -14.44 -47.58
C ALA A 26 -37.56 -15.44 -47.79
N ALA A 27 -36.37 -15.16 -47.25
CA ALA A 27 -35.19 -16.02 -47.37
C ALA A 27 -35.17 -17.22 -46.41
N LEU A 28 -36.06 -17.23 -45.40
CA LEU A 28 -36.14 -18.30 -44.38
C LEU A 28 -37.28 -19.30 -44.63
N SER A 29 -38.12 -19.06 -45.64
CA SER A 29 -39.28 -19.91 -45.95
C SER A 29 -38.95 -21.22 -46.69
N ASP A 30 -37.71 -21.38 -47.18
CA ASP A 30 -37.26 -22.51 -48.00
C ASP A 30 -36.30 -23.49 -47.28
N LEU A 31 -36.16 -23.40 -45.95
CA LEU A 31 -35.36 -24.36 -45.18
C LEU A 31 -36.23 -25.49 -44.62
N PRO A 32 -36.04 -26.75 -45.05
CA PRO A 32 -36.77 -27.88 -44.48
C PRO A 32 -36.27 -28.15 -43.05
N VAL A 33 -37.15 -27.93 -42.07
CA VAL A 33 -36.88 -28.20 -40.65
C VAL A 33 -37.36 -29.61 -40.33
N GLU A 34 -36.44 -30.58 -40.32
CA GLU A 34 -36.72 -31.91 -39.76
C GLU A 34 -36.77 -31.81 -38.23
N GLN A 35 -37.96 -32.02 -37.64
CA GLN A 35 -38.12 -32.15 -36.20
C GLN A 35 -38.00 -33.61 -35.77
N SER A 36 -36.80 -34.04 -35.36
CA SER A 36 -36.63 -35.31 -34.65
C SER A 36 -36.76 -35.09 -33.14
N ILE A 37 -37.89 -35.48 -32.56
CA ILE A 37 -38.10 -35.53 -31.11
C ILE A 37 -37.64 -36.91 -30.62
N VAL A 38 -36.58 -36.94 -29.81
CA VAL A 38 -36.12 -38.15 -29.13
C VAL A 38 -36.71 -38.13 -27.72
N VAL A 39 -37.73 -38.96 -27.47
CA VAL A 39 -38.26 -39.21 -26.13
C VAL A 39 -37.38 -40.27 -25.47
N VAL A 40 -36.70 -39.90 -24.39
CA VAL A 40 -35.94 -40.84 -23.55
C VAL A 40 -36.85 -41.23 -22.39
N ASP A 41 -37.24 -42.51 -22.32
CA ASP A 41 -37.96 -43.06 -21.17
C ASP A 41 -37.08 -42.98 -19.92
N GLN A 42 -37.57 -42.30 -18.89
CA GLN A 42 -36.97 -42.32 -17.56
C GLN A 42 -37.43 -43.58 -16.82
N PRO A 43 -36.51 -44.43 -16.32
CA PRO A 43 -36.90 -45.54 -15.46
C PRO A 43 -37.43 -45.02 -14.12
N VAL A 44 -38.53 -45.63 -13.67
CA VAL A 44 -39.19 -45.39 -12.38
C VAL A 44 -38.20 -45.66 -11.25
N ALA A 45 -37.98 -44.65 -10.40
CA ALA A 45 -37.11 -44.77 -9.24
C ALA A 45 -37.77 -45.63 -8.15
N GLU A 46 -37.12 -46.71 -7.75
CA GLU A 46 -37.37 -47.37 -6.46
C GLU A 46 -36.84 -46.48 -5.33
N GLU A 47 -37.69 -46.24 -4.34
CA GLU A 47 -37.36 -45.49 -3.12
C GLU A 47 -36.31 -46.24 -2.30
N ASP A 48 -35.08 -45.74 -2.31
CA ASP A 48 -34.06 -46.13 -1.33
C ASP A 48 -33.56 -44.85 -0.64
N THR A 49 -34.10 -44.59 0.54
CA THR A 49 -33.76 -43.44 1.40
C THR A 49 -32.33 -43.57 1.92
N LYS A 50 -31.38 -42.99 1.19
CA LYS A 50 -30.09 -42.53 1.73
C LYS A 50 -29.89 -41.08 1.30
N PRO A 51 -29.72 -40.12 2.25
CA PRO A 51 -29.45 -38.74 1.86
C PRO A 51 -28.15 -38.69 1.07
N ALA A 52 -28.21 -38.01 -0.08
CA ALA A 52 -27.05 -37.83 -0.95
C ALA A 52 -25.94 -37.12 -0.15
N LEU A 53 -24.71 -37.63 -0.27
CA LEU A 53 -23.51 -37.11 0.40
C LEU A 53 -23.19 -35.62 0.07
N ARG A 54 -23.95 -34.98 -0.82
CA ARG A 54 -23.79 -33.59 -1.25
C ARG A 54 -24.25 -32.56 -0.22
N ASP A 55 -25.04 -32.95 0.79
CA ASP A 55 -25.61 -32.01 1.75
C ASP A 55 -24.73 -31.77 3.00
N GLN A 56 -23.53 -32.39 3.08
CA GLN A 56 -22.70 -32.36 4.30
C GLN A 56 -21.38 -31.58 4.20
N VAL A 57 -21.10 -30.92 3.07
CA VAL A 57 -19.90 -30.09 2.94
C VAL A 57 -20.32 -28.70 2.47
N PRO A 58 -20.17 -27.65 3.31
CA PRO A 58 -20.25 -26.28 2.82
C PRO A 58 -19.23 -26.12 1.71
N ILE A 59 -19.69 -26.06 0.46
CA ILE A 59 -18.85 -25.73 -0.69
C ILE A 59 -18.54 -24.25 -0.55
N ASN A 60 -17.50 -23.93 0.21
CA ASN A 60 -16.91 -22.61 0.15
C ASN A 60 -16.35 -22.46 -1.27
N PRO A 61 -16.85 -21.49 -2.07
CA PRO A 61 -16.29 -21.27 -3.39
C PRO A 61 -14.80 -20.98 -3.25
N PRO A 62 -13.94 -21.51 -4.15
CA PRO A 62 -12.51 -21.26 -4.09
C PRO A 62 -12.27 -19.75 -4.09
N THR A 63 -11.41 -19.30 -3.18
CA THR A 63 -11.00 -17.90 -3.07
C THR A 63 -10.42 -17.45 -4.41
N PHE A 64 -11.17 -16.61 -5.13
CA PHE A 64 -10.72 -16.03 -6.38
C PHE A 64 -9.60 -15.03 -6.10
N ASP A 65 -8.40 -15.27 -6.64
CA ASP A 65 -7.31 -14.30 -6.54
C ASP A 65 -7.58 -13.15 -7.50
N THR A 66 -8.02 -12.01 -6.94
CA THR A 66 -8.41 -10.82 -7.70
C THR A 66 -7.23 -10.17 -8.43
N ALA A 67 -5.98 -10.48 -8.08
CA ALA A 67 -4.81 -9.88 -8.69
C ALA A 67 -4.48 -10.43 -10.08
N GLY A 68 -4.97 -11.64 -10.41
CA GLY A 68 -4.55 -12.34 -11.62
C GLY A 68 -3.05 -12.68 -11.63
N LYS A 69 -2.60 -13.39 -12.66
CA LYS A 69 -1.16 -13.66 -12.84
C LYS A 69 -0.48 -12.41 -13.40
N ILE A 70 0.42 -11.81 -12.63
CA ILE A 70 1.29 -10.74 -13.12
C ILE A 70 2.29 -11.37 -14.10
N LEU A 71 2.16 -11.01 -15.37
CA LEU A 71 3.00 -11.52 -16.45
C LEU A 71 4.24 -10.63 -16.60
N PRO A 72 5.36 -11.19 -17.08
CA PRO A 72 6.52 -10.38 -17.46
C PRO A 72 6.12 -9.36 -18.53
N PRO A 73 6.73 -8.17 -18.54
CA PRO A 73 6.51 -7.20 -19.60
C PRO A 73 6.89 -7.81 -20.96
N PRO A 74 6.24 -7.38 -22.05
CA PRO A 74 6.62 -7.83 -23.38
C PRO A 74 8.11 -7.50 -23.63
N PRO A 75 8.85 -8.34 -24.36
CA PRO A 75 10.23 -8.03 -24.68
C PRO A 75 10.30 -6.66 -25.36
N SER A 76 11.08 -5.74 -24.77
CA SER A 76 11.33 -4.44 -25.38
C SER A 76 12.00 -4.65 -26.75
N ALA A 77 11.86 -3.68 -27.66
CA ALA A 77 12.40 -3.78 -29.03
C ALA A 77 13.92 -4.08 -29.07
N ASP A 78 14.63 -3.79 -27.98
CA ASP A 78 16.05 -4.03 -27.74
C ASP A 78 16.33 -5.16 -26.72
N GLY A 79 15.31 -5.72 -26.06
CA GLY A 79 15.42 -6.79 -25.06
C GLY A 79 16.25 -6.44 -23.82
N THR A 80 16.48 -5.15 -23.56
CA THR A 80 17.48 -4.69 -22.57
C THR A 80 16.92 -4.63 -21.15
N GLU A 81 15.65 -4.29 -20.95
CA GLU A 81 15.08 -4.01 -19.61
C GLU A 81 15.20 -5.18 -18.64
N MET A 82 14.79 -6.39 -19.04
CA MET A 82 14.89 -7.59 -18.20
C MET A 82 16.36 -7.91 -17.86
N GLY A 83 17.28 -7.71 -18.81
CA GLY A 83 18.70 -7.91 -18.60
C GLY A 83 19.31 -6.87 -17.66
N THR A 84 18.88 -5.60 -17.77
CA THR A 84 19.24 -4.51 -16.87
C THR A 84 18.74 -4.80 -15.46
N PHE A 85 17.47 -5.19 -15.31
CA PHE A 85 16.88 -5.58 -14.04
C PHE A 85 17.68 -6.68 -13.33
N GLN A 86 17.97 -7.79 -14.03
CA GLN A 86 18.70 -8.92 -13.45
C GLN A 86 20.12 -8.53 -13.04
N LYS A 87 20.82 -7.73 -13.87
CA LYS A 87 22.16 -7.21 -13.53
C LYS A 87 22.11 -6.30 -12.31
N ALA A 88 21.10 -5.43 -12.22
CA ALA A 88 20.94 -4.51 -11.11
C ALA A 88 20.63 -5.26 -9.80
N MET A 89 19.73 -6.24 -9.82
CA MET A 89 19.46 -7.13 -8.68
C MET A 89 20.74 -7.81 -8.19
N LEU A 90 21.53 -8.40 -9.09
CA LEU A 90 22.80 -9.04 -8.73
C LEU A 90 23.81 -8.03 -8.15
N ALA A 91 23.92 -6.85 -8.74
CA ALA A 91 24.85 -5.81 -8.29
C ALA A 91 24.50 -5.30 -6.89
N VAL A 92 23.21 -5.14 -6.56
CA VAL A 92 22.75 -4.74 -5.21
C VAL A 92 22.98 -5.85 -4.19
N LYS A 93 22.71 -7.13 -4.53
CA LYS A 93 22.98 -8.26 -3.64
C LYS A 93 24.45 -8.42 -3.29
N MET A 94 25.32 -8.23 -4.28
CA MET A 94 26.75 -8.54 -4.16
C MET A 94 27.60 -7.33 -3.74
N ASP A 95 27.00 -6.18 -3.45
CA ASP A 95 27.71 -4.93 -3.19
C ASP A 95 28.73 -4.60 -4.30
N ALA A 96 28.34 -4.82 -5.56
CA ALA A 96 29.23 -4.71 -6.71
C ALA A 96 29.66 -3.25 -6.95
N ARG A 97 30.75 -3.05 -7.71
CA ARG A 97 31.24 -1.70 -8.04
C ARG A 97 30.19 -0.80 -8.71
N ALA A 98 29.23 -1.39 -9.43
CA ALA A 98 28.13 -0.69 -10.10
C ALA A 98 26.89 -0.46 -9.20
N PHE A 99 27.01 -0.61 -7.88
CA PHE A 99 25.88 -0.54 -6.93
C PHE A 99 25.01 0.71 -7.08
N ASP A 100 25.61 1.89 -7.20
CA ASP A 100 24.85 3.14 -7.30
C ASP A 100 24.04 3.24 -8.58
N THR A 101 24.59 2.75 -9.70
CA THR A 101 23.90 2.63 -10.99
C THR A 101 22.79 1.58 -10.92
N ALA A 102 23.06 0.45 -10.27
CA ALA A 102 22.05 -0.58 -10.07
C ALA A 102 20.84 -0.08 -9.26
N LEU A 103 21.05 0.79 -8.27
CA LEU A 103 19.95 1.46 -7.56
C LEU A 103 19.18 2.45 -8.44
N ASP A 104 19.84 3.12 -9.42
CA ASP A 104 19.14 3.95 -10.40
C ASP A 104 18.25 3.08 -11.30
N ASP A 105 18.82 2.00 -11.86
CA ASP A 105 18.12 1.07 -12.74
C ASP A 105 16.91 0.44 -12.03
N LEU A 106 17.07 -0.03 -10.78
CA LEU A 106 15.96 -0.59 -10.01
C LEU A 106 14.90 0.46 -9.68
N MET A 107 15.28 1.70 -9.41
CA MET A 107 14.33 2.77 -9.12
C MET A 107 13.42 3.04 -10.31
N GLU A 108 13.99 3.15 -11.51
CA GLU A 108 13.23 3.33 -12.75
C GLU A 108 12.28 2.15 -13.02
N LEU A 109 12.78 0.92 -12.89
CA LEU A 109 12.04 -0.29 -13.21
C LEU A 109 10.99 -0.66 -12.17
N SER A 110 11.17 -0.26 -10.89
CA SER A 110 10.28 -0.65 -9.78
C SER A 110 8.84 -0.14 -9.87
N HIS A 111 8.56 0.81 -10.76
CA HIS A 111 7.20 1.30 -11.04
C HIS A 111 6.36 0.31 -11.84
N ASP A 112 7.01 -0.62 -12.57
CA ASP A 112 6.32 -1.70 -13.24
C ASP A 112 5.89 -2.78 -12.23
N ILE A 113 4.65 -3.23 -12.34
CA ILE A 113 4.03 -4.18 -11.42
C ILE A 113 4.79 -5.53 -11.37
N TYR A 114 5.37 -5.98 -12.49
CA TYR A 114 6.16 -7.20 -12.55
C TYR A 114 7.52 -7.03 -11.86
N TYR A 115 8.26 -5.97 -12.20
CA TYR A 115 9.58 -5.75 -11.58
C TYR A 115 9.48 -5.45 -10.08
N GLY A 116 8.47 -4.69 -9.66
CA GLY A 116 8.17 -4.48 -8.24
C GLY A 116 7.87 -5.78 -7.49
N LEU A 117 7.14 -6.71 -8.13
CA LEU A 117 6.88 -8.04 -7.57
C LEU A 117 8.16 -8.89 -7.47
N GLU A 118 9.01 -8.88 -8.50
CA GLU A 118 10.26 -9.65 -8.47
C GLU A 118 11.25 -9.11 -7.43
N ILE A 119 11.29 -7.79 -7.20
CA ILE A 119 12.02 -7.19 -6.07
C ILE A 119 11.46 -7.72 -4.74
N ALA A 120 10.14 -7.70 -4.57
CA ALA A 120 9.48 -8.10 -3.32
C ALA A 120 9.64 -9.59 -2.96
N LYS A 121 9.76 -10.47 -3.95
CA LYS A 121 10.03 -11.91 -3.76
C LYS A 121 11.43 -12.19 -3.22
N ASP A 122 12.35 -11.25 -3.36
CA ASP A 122 13.76 -11.45 -3.08
C ASP A 122 14.15 -10.91 -1.70
N GLY A 123 14.05 -11.78 -0.69
CA GLY A 123 14.32 -11.43 0.72
C GLY A 123 15.63 -10.66 0.95
N PRO A 124 16.79 -11.11 0.44
CA PRO A 124 18.05 -10.38 0.56
C PRO A 124 18.03 -8.97 -0.04
N ILE A 125 17.35 -8.76 -1.17
CA ILE A 125 17.18 -7.42 -1.75
C ILE A 125 16.26 -6.57 -0.88
N VAL A 126 15.14 -7.11 -0.43
CA VAL A 126 14.21 -6.40 0.47
C VAL A 126 14.94 -5.96 1.74
N GLU A 127 15.72 -6.86 2.37
CA GLU A 127 16.53 -6.53 3.55
C GLU A 127 17.52 -5.40 3.28
N LYS A 128 18.23 -5.49 2.15
CA LYS A 128 19.19 -4.47 1.73
C LYS A 128 18.52 -3.12 1.55
N LEU A 129 17.39 -3.07 0.85
CA LEU A 129 16.63 -1.84 0.61
C LEU A 129 16.08 -1.25 1.92
N ILE A 130 15.62 -2.08 2.86
CA ILE A 130 15.18 -1.63 4.18
C ILE A 130 16.36 -1.03 4.95
N CYS A 131 17.53 -1.68 4.97
CA CYS A 131 18.69 -1.12 5.64
C CYS A 131 19.16 0.20 5.02
N LEU A 132 19.18 0.31 3.69
CA LEU A 132 19.50 1.55 2.99
C LEU A 132 18.49 2.66 3.30
N THR A 133 17.20 2.32 3.37
CA THR A 133 16.13 3.25 3.78
C THR A 133 16.34 3.77 5.20
N LEU A 134 16.89 2.94 6.09
CA LEU A 134 17.28 3.33 7.44
C LEU A 134 18.65 4.05 7.49
N GLY A 135 19.33 4.26 6.35
CA GLY A 135 20.63 4.92 6.26
C GLY A 135 21.83 4.03 6.61
N SER A 136 21.68 2.72 6.47
CA SER A 136 22.71 1.72 6.75
C SER A 136 22.87 0.75 5.57
N GLY A 137 23.85 -0.15 5.66
CA GLY A 137 24.03 -1.22 4.67
C GLY A 137 24.78 -0.79 3.41
N SER A 138 25.41 0.38 3.39
CA SER A 138 26.33 0.78 2.31
C SER A 138 27.74 1.12 2.79
N GLU A 139 28.12 0.68 3.99
CA GLU A 139 29.37 1.03 4.66
C GLU A 139 30.60 0.47 3.93
N LYS A 140 30.43 -0.64 3.21
CA LYS A 140 31.46 -1.28 2.38
C LYS A 140 31.69 -0.60 1.03
N ILE A 141 30.79 0.30 0.62
CA ILE A 141 30.80 0.91 -0.71
C ILE A 141 31.19 2.37 -0.55
N PRO A 142 32.31 2.83 -1.17
CA PRO A 142 32.73 4.23 -1.12
C PRO A 142 31.54 5.16 -1.39
N ALA A 143 31.44 6.26 -0.66
CA ALA A 143 30.37 7.24 -0.79
C ALA A 143 30.43 7.89 -2.18
N GLY A 144 29.79 7.25 -3.15
CA GLY A 144 29.89 7.60 -4.57
C GLY A 144 29.00 8.77 -4.94
N LYS A 145 27.83 8.89 -4.31
CA LYS A 145 26.84 9.97 -4.46
C LYS A 145 25.89 9.94 -3.25
N ALA A 146 25.44 11.11 -2.79
CA ALA A 146 24.31 11.19 -1.87
C ALA A 146 23.04 10.63 -2.56
N GLY A 147 22.12 10.06 -1.79
CA GLY A 147 20.80 9.63 -2.30
C GLY A 147 20.52 8.13 -2.32
N ARG A 148 21.41 7.26 -1.81
CA ARG A 148 21.11 5.81 -1.68
C ARG A 148 19.84 5.54 -0.86
N GLU A 149 19.66 6.30 0.22
CA GLU A 149 18.47 6.22 1.09
C GLU A 149 17.20 6.60 0.34
N HIS A 150 17.26 7.69 -0.45
CA HIS A 150 16.17 8.11 -1.32
C HIS A 150 15.81 7.03 -2.34
N LYS A 151 16.80 6.52 -3.08
CA LYS A 151 16.58 5.47 -4.09
C LYS A 151 15.98 4.22 -3.48
N ALA A 152 16.53 3.73 -2.38
CA ALA A 152 16.04 2.52 -1.72
C ALA A 152 14.59 2.68 -1.22
N ALA A 153 14.29 3.82 -0.59
CA ALA A 153 12.93 4.12 -0.15
C ALA A 153 11.96 4.27 -1.32
N SER A 154 12.38 4.90 -2.42
CA SER A 154 11.60 5.01 -3.65
C SER A 154 11.33 3.65 -4.29
N ILE A 155 12.35 2.77 -4.39
CA ILE A 155 12.19 1.40 -4.90
C ILE A 155 11.15 0.64 -4.08
N LEU A 156 11.25 0.67 -2.75
CA LEU A 156 10.28 0.00 -1.88
C LEU A 156 8.87 0.57 -2.04
N ALA A 157 8.73 1.90 -2.07
CA ALA A 157 7.44 2.57 -2.22
C ALA A 157 6.79 2.22 -3.57
N SER A 158 7.53 2.33 -4.67
CA SER A 158 7.06 2.03 -6.02
C SER A 158 6.69 0.56 -6.18
N SER A 159 7.49 -0.36 -5.60
CA SER A 159 7.26 -1.79 -5.73
C SER A 159 5.91 -2.24 -5.17
N VAL A 160 5.41 -1.58 -4.11
CA VAL A 160 4.14 -1.89 -3.46
C VAL A 160 2.99 -0.98 -3.89
N GLN A 161 3.28 0.15 -4.52
CA GLN A 161 2.25 1.10 -4.96
C GLN A 161 1.36 0.43 -6.02
N ASN A 162 0.06 0.36 -5.74
CA ASN A 162 -0.92 -0.34 -6.59
C ASN A 162 -0.55 -1.81 -6.90
N ASN A 163 0.28 -2.44 -6.05
CA ASN A 163 0.76 -3.80 -6.22
C ASN A 163 0.56 -4.62 -4.92
N PRO A 164 -0.68 -5.02 -4.62
CA PRO A 164 -0.98 -5.78 -3.40
C PRO A 164 -0.28 -7.14 -3.36
N THR A 165 0.07 -7.71 -4.53
CA THR A 165 0.82 -8.98 -4.60
C THR A 165 2.25 -8.80 -4.14
N ALA A 166 2.94 -7.74 -4.56
CA ALA A 166 4.27 -7.42 -4.04
C ALA A 166 4.25 -7.15 -2.53
N LEU A 167 3.25 -6.42 -2.03
CA LEU A 167 3.10 -6.21 -0.59
C LEU A 167 2.95 -7.54 0.17
N LYS A 168 2.11 -8.46 -0.33
CA LYS A 168 1.97 -9.81 0.27
C LYS A 168 3.28 -10.58 0.30
N GLU A 169 4.14 -10.45 -0.72
CA GLU A 169 5.48 -11.05 -0.72
C GLU A 169 6.39 -10.40 0.33
N ILE A 170 6.40 -9.06 0.45
CA ILE A 170 7.16 -8.35 1.49
C ILE A 170 6.75 -8.79 2.90
N VAL A 171 5.44 -8.98 3.14
CA VAL A 171 4.90 -9.40 4.44
C VAL A 171 5.40 -10.77 4.88
N LYS A 172 5.73 -11.68 3.94
CA LYS A 172 6.38 -12.97 4.29
C LYS A 172 7.72 -12.76 5.00
N TRP A 173 8.37 -11.63 4.76
CA TRP A 173 9.61 -11.20 5.42
C TRP A 173 9.36 -10.26 6.61
N GLY A 174 8.12 -10.13 7.10
CA GLY A 174 7.71 -9.07 8.04
C GLY A 174 8.58 -8.92 9.29
N ARG A 175 9.09 -10.02 9.87
CA ARG A 175 10.03 -9.95 11.00
C ARG A 175 11.32 -9.22 10.62
N MET A 176 11.89 -9.53 9.47
CA MET A 176 13.11 -8.92 8.95
C MET A 176 12.86 -7.46 8.51
N VAL A 177 11.70 -7.18 7.91
CA VAL A 177 11.32 -5.81 7.51
C VAL A 177 11.15 -4.91 8.74
N PHE A 178 10.50 -5.41 9.80
CA PHE A 178 10.25 -4.61 11.01
C PHE A 178 11.43 -4.60 11.99
N HIS A 179 12.23 -5.67 12.05
CA HIS A 179 13.43 -5.78 12.88
C HIS A 179 14.66 -6.13 12.01
N PRO A 180 15.08 -5.20 11.13
CA PRO A 180 16.16 -5.48 10.18
C PRO A 180 17.51 -5.57 10.88
N ILE A 181 18.33 -6.53 10.47
CA ILE A 181 19.71 -6.68 10.96
C ILE A 181 20.62 -5.79 10.11
N CYS A 182 20.55 -4.49 10.37
CA CYS A 182 21.49 -3.54 9.77
C CYS A 182 22.77 -3.47 10.61
N SER A 183 23.90 -3.20 9.97
CA SER A 183 25.29 -3.21 10.47
C SER A 183 25.56 -2.41 11.77
N GLU A 184 24.58 -1.71 12.33
CA GLU A 184 24.72 -0.77 13.45
C GLU A 184 23.86 -1.08 14.69
N ALA A 185 23.42 -2.32 14.91
CA ALA A 185 22.71 -2.64 16.15
C ALA A 185 23.64 -2.47 17.37
N LYS A 186 23.42 -1.40 18.16
CA LYS A 186 24.07 -1.22 19.47
C LYS A 186 23.60 -2.31 20.42
N LYS A 187 24.51 -2.82 21.26
CA LYS A 187 24.19 -3.83 22.28
C LYS A 187 23.17 -3.29 23.29
N GLY A 188 22.05 -3.99 23.45
CA GLY A 188 21.12 -3.81 24.59
C GLY A 188 19.68 -3.45 24.22
N GLU A 189 19.43 -2.91 23.03
CA GLU A 189 18.09 -2.61 22.52
C GLU A 189 17.83 -3.47 21.28
N LYS A 190 16.59 -3.91 21.06
CA LYS A 190 16.20 -4.55 19.80
C LYS A 190 15.70 -3.45 18.87
N PRO A 191 16.56 -2.82 18.05
CA PRO A 191 16.11 -1.78 17.14
C PRO A 191 15.05 -2.35 16.21
N ASN A 192 13.96 -1.59 16.05
CA ASN A 192 12.95 -1.86 15.04
C ASN A 192 12.96 -0.72 14.02
N PHE A 193 12.20 -0.89 12.94
CA PHE A 193 12.10 0.06 11.85
C PHE A 193 11.77 1.47 12.34
N VAL A 194 10.77 1.61 13.22
CA VAL A 194 10.29 2.90 13.73
C VAL A 194 11.33 3.56 14.63
N THR A 195 11.87 2.83 15.61
CA THR A 195 12.86 3.38 16.55
C THR A 195 14.17 3.74 15.85
N THR A 196 14.61 2.93 14.88
CA THR A 196 15.80 3.22 14.07
C THR A 196 15.62 4.48 13.24
N LEU A 197 14.47 4.63 12.58
CA LEU A 197 14.20 5.82 11.78
C LEU A 197 14.09 7.09 12.66
N ARG A 198 13.43 6.97 13.83
CA ARG A 198 13.30 8.06 14.79
C ARG A 198 14.65 8.55 15.31
N THR A 199 15.55 7.64 15.69
CA THR A 199 16.89 8.01 16.19
C THR A 199 17.76 8.68 15.12
N ARG A 200 17.51 8.40 13.84
CA ARG A 200 18.26 8.97 12.71
C ARG A 200 17.63 10.22 12.11
N LEU A 201 16.37 10.53 12.44
CA LEU A 201 15.63 11.65 11.89
C LEU A 201 16.36 13.01 12.02
N GLY A 202 17.07 13.21 13.13
CA GLY A 202 17.86 14.43 13.37
C GLY A 202 19.10 14.58 12.49
N ARG A 203 19.60 13.48 11.90
CA ARG A 203 20.74 13.48 10.97
C ARG A 203 20.31 13.62 9.52
N GLU A 204 19.07 13.26 9.22
CA GLU A 204 18.50 13.40 7.88
C GLU A 204 18.40 14.88 7.50
N LYS A 205 19.03 15.27 6.40
CA LYS A 205 18.97 16.64 5.87
C LYS A 205 18.31 16.70 4.51
N ASP A 206 18.16 15.56 3.85
CA ASP A 206 17.58 15.46 2.53
C ASP A 206 16.05 15.28 2.65
N ALA A 207 15.32 16.33 2.24
CA ALA A 207 13.86 16.30 2.22
C ALA A 207 13.30 15.30 1.20
N GLY A 208 14.00 15.09 0.08
CA GLY A 208 13.64 14.09 -0.93
C GLY A 208 13.78 12.68 -0.40
N ALA A 209 14.88 12.37 0.30
CA ALA A 209 15.05 11.10 0.99
C ALA A 209 13.97 10.87 2.04
N LEU A 210 13.69 11.87 2.89
CA LEU A 210 12.67 11.75 3.92
C LEU A 210 11.26 11.57 3.34
N LYS A 211 10.92 12.29 2.25
CA LYS A 211 9.66 12.11 1.52
C LYS A 211 9.50 10.69 0.99
N ALA A 212 10.57 10.13 0.41
CA ALA A 212 10.58 8.76 -0.10
C ALA A 212 10.39 7.74 1.03
N LYS A 213 11.01 7.95 2.19
CA LYS A 213 10.81 7.11 3.40
C LYS A 213 9.35 7.13 3.86
N VAL A 214 8.72 8.31 3.90
CA VAL A 214 7.27 8.41 4.18
C VAL A 214 6.46 7.65 3.13
N GLY A 215 6.80 7.74 1.85
CA GLY A 215 6.18 6.94 0.80
C GLY A 215 6.28 5.43 1.01
N ALA A 216 7.46 4.93 1.39
CA ALA A 216 7.67 3.52 1.69
C ALA A 216 6.83 3.06 2.89
N ILE A 217 6.80 3.85 3.97
CA ILE A 217 5.94 3.58 5.13
C ILE A 217 4.47 3.50 4.71
N SER A 218 4.00 4.47 3.91
CA SER A 218 2.62 4.52 3.43
C SER A 218 2.21 3.22 2.73
N GLY A 219 3.06 2.67 1.88
CA GLY A 219 2.76 1.41 1.18
C GLY A 219 2.77 0.19 2.10
N LEU A 220 3.70 0.15 3.07
CA LEU A 220 3.78 -0.94 4.05
C LEU A 220 2.58 -0.95 5.01
N LEU A 221 2.03 0.21 5.36
CA LEU A 221 0.88 0.35 6.26
C LEU A 221 -0.44 -0.20 5.68
N HIS A 222 -0.52 -0.50 4.39
CA HIS A 222 -1.66 -1.21 3.82
C HIS A 222 -1.76 -2.64 4.37
N ASP A 223 -0.65 -3.24 4.78
CA ASP A 223 -0.67 -4.50 5.51
C ASP A 223 -1.05 -4.29 6.98
N GLU A 224 -1.94 -5.14 7.47
CA GLU A 224 -2.44 -5.04 8.84
C GLU A 224 -1.41 -5.38 9.90
N SER A 225 -0.58 -6.40 9.67
CA SER A 225 0.43 -6.82 10.64
C SER A 225 1.51 -5.75 10.80
N PHE A 226 1.89 -5.10 9.70
CA PHE A 226 2.83 -3.99 9.72
C PHE A 226 2.22 -2.75 10.38
N ARG A 227 0.97 -2.41 10.04
CA ARG A 227 0.26 -1.27 10.65
C ARG A 227 0.13 -1.40 12.16
N THR A 228 -0.24 -2.58 12.67
CA THR A 228 -0.34 -2.83 14.11
C THR A 228 1.01 -2.63 14.80
N GLN A 229 2.08 -3.28 14.29
CA GLN A 229 3.42 -3.10 14.86
C GLN A 229 3.90 -1.65 14.78
N PHE A 230 3.59 -0.94 13.68
CA PHE A 230 3.92 0.46 13.53
C PHE A 230 3.28 1.32 14.62
N LEU A 231 1.99 1.12 14.89
CA LEU A 231 1.27 1.84 15.95
C LEU A 231 1.80 1.51 17.35
N GLU A 232 2.03 0.22 17.64
CA GLU A 232 2.57 -0.25 18.93
C GLU A 232 3.97 0.31 19.26
N ASN A 233 4.74 0.69 18.24
CA ASN A 233 6.11 1.18 18.39
C ASN A 233 6.22 2.71 18.20
N SER A 234 5.17 3.46 18.54
CA SER A 234 5.11 4.93 18.44
C SER A 234 5.29 5.47 17.01
N GLY A 235 4.75 4.75 16.01
CA GLY A 235 4.81 5.15 14.61
C GLY A 235 4.13 6.48 14.31
N MET A 236 3.01 6.80 14.98
CA MET A 236 2.36 8.11 14.82
C MET A 236 3.21 9.25 15.39
N GLU A 237 3.91 9.02 16.51
CA GLU A 237 4.85 10.02 17.03
C GLU A 237 6.03 10.25 16.08
N LEU A 238 6.49 9.20 15.38
CA LEU A 238 7.51 9.33 14.33
C LEU A 238 7.00 10.21 13.19
N LEU A 239 5.79 9.99 12.70
CA LEU A 239 5.20 10.79 11.61
C LEU A 239 5.02 12.26 12.03
N LEU A 240 4.56 12.52 13.25
CA LEU A 240 4.45 13.88 13.78
C LEU A 240 5.83 14.54 13.93
N ALA A 241 6.84 13.79 14.38
CA ALA A 241 8.22 14.29 14.44
C ALA A 241 8.77 14.65 13.04
N ILE A 242 8.43 13.86 12.01
CA ILE A 242 8.75 14.16 10.61
C ILE A 242 8.02 15.44 10.15
N PHE A 243 6.74 15.58 10.48
CA PHE A 243 5.94 16.76 10.14
C PHE A 243 6.53 18.04 10.77
N LEU A 244 7.02 17.95 12.01
CA LEU A 244 7.59 19.07 12.76
C LEU A 244 9.02 19.44 12.37
N LYS A 245 9.64 18.73 11.42
CA LYS A 245 10.98 19.06 10.96
C LYS A 245 11.00 20.49 10.40
N LYS A 246 12.04 21.26 10.69
CA LYS A 246 12.13 22.68 10.31
C LYS A 246 12.67 22.85 8.88
N GLY A 247 12.24 23.93 8.21
CA GLY A 247 12.66 24.29 6.84
C GLY A 247 11.54 24.16 5.83
N GLU A 248 11.57 25.03 4.81
CA GLU A 248 10.55 25.06 3.75
C GLU A 248 10.71 23.91 2.75
N ASP A 249 11.95 23.41 2.58
CA ASP A 249 12.24 22.23 1.76
C ASP A 249 11.49 20.99 2.25
N PHE A 250 11.03 20.98 3.51
CA PHE A 250 10.23 19.91 4.10
C PHE A 250 8.71 20.09 3.90
N ASP A 251 8.22 21.17 3.28
CA ASP A 251 6.79 21.37 2.98
C ASP A 251 6.21 20.20 2.15
N PRO A 252 6.89 19.69 1.10
CA PRO A 252 6.46 18.48 0.40
C PRO A 252 6.45 17.22 1.27
N VAL A 253 7.32 17.13 2.29
CA VAL A 253 7.34 16.02 3.25
C VAL A 253 6.13 16.10 4.17
N ARG A 254 5.79 17.29 4.68
CA ARG A 254 4.60 17.51 5.52
C ARG A 254 3.31 17.14 4.80
N ARG A 255 3.18 17.56 3.53
CA ARG A 255 2.05 17.14 2.68
C ARG A 255 2.02 15.61 2.53
N LYS A 256 3.17 14.96 2.32
CA LYS A 256 3.22 13.51 2.17
C LYS A 256 2.86 12.77 3.48
N VAL A 257 3.21 13.33 4.64
CA VAL A 257 2.78 12.81 5.95
C VAL A 257 1.27 12.93 6.08
N ALA A 258 0.68 14.09 5.77
CA ALA A 258 -0.78 14.27 5.83
C ALA A 258 -1.49 13.28 4.91
N GLN A 259 -1.03 13.11 3.66
CA GLN A 259 -1.55 12.10 2.73
C GLN A 259 -1.48 10.69 3.31
N LEU A 260 -0.30 10.27 3.81
CA LEU A 260 -0.14 8.96 4.42
C LEU A 260 -1.15 8.74 5.55
N VAL A 261 -1.29 9.73 6.44
CA VAL A 261 -2.19 9.63 7.59
C VAL A 261 -3.65 9.55 7.13
N THR A 262 -4.06 10.39 6.18
CA THR A 262 -5.39 10.34 5.57
C THR A 262 -5.68 8.97 4.97
N ASP A 263 -4.81 8.50 4.07
CA ASP A 263 -5.01 7.28 3.29
C ASP A 263 -5.04 6.01 4.16
N ASN A 264 -4.35 6.01 5.31
CA ASN A 264 -4.21 4.81 6.15
C ASN A 264 -5.12 4.80 7.39
N PHE A 265 -5.50 5.97 7.91
CA PHE A 265 -6.19 6.06 9.21
C PHE A 265 -7.46 6.91 9.21
N LEU A 266 -7.62 7.90 8.32
CA LEU A 266 -8.71 8.88 8.45
C LEU A 266 -9.81 8.76 7.40
N ASP A 267 -9.52 8.29 6.19
CA ASP A 267 -10.49 8.27 5.09
C ASP A 267 -10.76 6.84 4.59
N GLU A 268 -11.90 6.29 5.03
CA GLU A 268 -12.37 4.96 4.60
C GLU A 268 -12.56 4.88 3.07
N GLY A 269 -12.95 5.99 2.43
CA GLY A 269 -13.11 6.06 0.97
C GLY A 269 -11.80 5.89 0.21
N MET A 270 -10.67 6.20 0.87
CA MET A 270 -9.31 5.97 0.36
C MET A 270 -8.71 4.63 0.81
N GLY A 271 -9.48 3.81 1.53
CA GLY A 271 -9.06 2.49 2.01
C GLY A 271 -8.49 2.48 3.44
N ALA A 272 -8.65 3.57 4.19
CA ALA A 272 -8.18 3.64 5.58
C ALA A 272 -8.95 2.68 6.50
N LYS A 273 -8.25 2.12 7.50
CA LYS A 273 -8.91 1.47 8.64
C LYS A 273 -9.20 2.51 9.72
N VAL A 274 -10.39 3.10 9.67
CA VAL A 274 -10.86 4.10 10.65
C VAL A 274 -11.03 3.49 12.04
N GLY A 275 -10.93 4.33 13.09
CA GLY A 275 -11.04 3.91 14.49
C GLY A 275 -9.80 3.20 15.06
N VAL A 276 -8.79 2.90 14.24
CA VAL A 276 -7.51 2.37 14.71
C VAL A 276 -6.62 3.49 15.28
N TRP A 277 -6.74 4.70 14.75
CA TRP A 277 -6.13 5.95 15.23
C TRP A 277 -6.91 7.12 14.59
N PRO A 278 -7.10 8.28 15.26
CA PRO A 278 -6.70 8.65 16.61
C PRO A 278 -7.49 7.93 17.73
N LYS A 279 -6.91 7.88 18.93
CA LYS A 279 -7.48 7.17 20.10
C LYS A 279 -7.58 8.01 21.39
N MET A 280 -6.87 9.14 21.46
CA MET A 280 -6.86 10.04 22.61
C MET A 280 -7.66 11.31 22.33
N PRO A 281 -8.17 12.03 23.35
CA PRO A 281 -8.76 13.34 23.16
C PRO A 281 -7.71 14.38 22.75
N VAL A 282 -8.18 15.55 22.28
CA VAL A 282 -7.28 16.68 21.96
C VAL A 282 -6.53 17.09 23.22
N THR A 283 -5.21 17.20 23.11
CA THR A 283 -4.34 17.64 24.19
C THR A 283 -4.31 19.17 24.26
N GLU A 284 -4.23 19.72 25.47
CA GLU A 284 -4.09 21.16 25.66
C GLU A 284 -2.87 21.73 24.90
N ALA A 285 -3.10 22.84 24.19
CA ALA A 285 -2.08 23.51 23.37
C ALA A 285 -0.77 23.81 24.13
N LYS A 286 -0.86 24.14 25.43
CA LYS A 286 0.30 24.41 26.28
C LYS A 286 1.20 23.18 26.42
N VAL A 287 0.62 21.99 26.58
CA VAL A 287 1.37 20.72 26.67
C VAL A 287 2.07 20.45 25.34
N CYS A 288 1.36 20.60 24.22
CA CYS A 288 1.92 20.35 22.88
C CYS A 288 3.03 21.34 22.49
N LYS A 289 3.01 22.55 23.06
CA LYS A 289 3.99 23.61 22.81
C LYS A 289 5.21 23.54 23.72
N GLU A 290 5.00 23.35 25.03
CA GLU A 290 6.02 23.57 26.06
C GLU A 290 6.64 22.27 26.58
N ASN A 291 5.93 21.14 26.49
CA ASN A 291 6.41 19.85 26.98
C ASN A 291 7.05 19.03 25.85
N LYS A 292 8.39 19.02 25.81
CA LYS A 292 9.15 18.29 24.78
C LYS A 292 8.93 16.77 24.78
N GLU A 293 8.55 16.19 25.90
CA GLU A 293 8.31 14.74 26.02
C GLU A 293 6.91 14.37 25.49
N ARG A 294 5.94 15.26 25.70
CA ARG A 294 4.53 15.05 25.36
C ARG A 294 4.09 15.69 24.05
N MET A 295 4.93 16.53 23.43
CA MET A 295 4.57 17.27 22.22
C MET A 295 4.29 16.38 21.00
N LEU A 296 4.64 15.09 21.03
CA LEU A 296 4.38 14.14 19.95
C LEU A 296 3.20 13.21 20.23
N GLU A 297 2.50 13.40 21.35
CA GLU A 297 1.32 12.60 21.71
C GLU A 297 0.21 12.73 20.67
N ASP A 298 -0.66 11.71 20.64
CA ASP A 298 -1.80 11.61 19.73
C ASP A 298 -2.67 12.89 19.72
N GLY A 299 -3.03 13.42 20.89
CA GLY A 299 -3.85 14.63 21.00
C GLY A 299 -3.17 15.93 20.56
N CYS A 300 -1.89 15.92 20.17
CA CYS A 300 -1.17 17.11 19.73
C CYS A 300 -1.17 17.35 18.22
N TRP A 301 -1.74 16.42 17.42
CA TRP A 301 -1.74 16.53 15.97
C TRP A 301 -2.46 17.79 15.48
N GLU A 302 -3.66 18.06 15.98
CA GLU A 302 -4.49 19.22 15.61
C GLU A 302 -3.76 20.53 15.90
N TYR A 303 -3.14 20.63 17.08
CA TYR A 303 -2.36 21.82 17.47
C TYR A 303 -1.22 22.10 16.48
N HIS A 304 -0.43 21.08 16.14
CA HIS A 304 0.73 21.25 15.26
C HIS A 304 0.33 21.50 13.79
N VAL A 305 -0.72 20.83 13.32
CA VAL A 305 -1.26 21.04 11.96
C VAL A 305 -1.85 22.44 11.83
N GLY A 306 -2.65 22.87 12.82
CA GLY A 306 -3.22 24.22 12.87
C GLY A 306 -2.16 25.30 12.91
N ALA A 307 -1.15 25.16 13.78
CA ALA A 307 -0.04 26.12 13.87
C ALA A 307 0.75 26.24 12.56
N PHE A 308 0.96 25.13 11.85
CA PHE A 308 1.58 25.15 10.52
C PHE A 308 0.69 25.85 9.48
N GLY A 309 -0.63 25.59 9.51
CA GLY A 309 -1.61 26.23 8.63
C GLY A 309 -1.67 27.76 8.82
N GLU A 310 -1.63 28.23 10.06
CA GLU A 310 -1.54 29.65 10.40
C GLU A 310 -0.24 30.28 9.88
N GLN A 311 0.89 29.60 10.05
CA GLN A 311 2.19 30.08 9.59
C GLN A 311 2.27 30.21 8.05
N LYS A 312 1.70 29.26 7.31
CA LYS A 312 1.81 29.17 5.84
C LYS A 312 0.63 29.80 5.08
N GLY A 313 -0.34 30.39 5.77
CA GLY A 313 -1.44 31.14 5.15
C GLY A 313 -2.58 30.25 4.63
N LYS A 314 -3.12 29.37 5.49
CA LYS A 314 -4.35 28.59 5.25
C LYS A 314 -4.37 27.82 3.92
N LEU A 315 -3.35 26.99 3.71
CA LEU A 315 -3.28 26.07 2.57
C LEU A 315 -4.47 25.09 2.59
N ALA A 316 -5.13 24.89 1.43
CA ALA A 316 -6.33 24.05 1.32
C ALA A 316 -6.14 22.63 1.91
N TRP A 317 -5.06 21.94 1.52
CA TRP A 317 -4.77 20.59 2.00
C TRP A 317 -4.55 20.51 3.52
N VAL A 318 -4.07 21.59 4.17
CA VAL A 318 -3.89 21.62 5.63
C VAL A 318 -5.26 21.67 6.30
N LYS A 319 -6.16 22.52 5.78
CA LYS A 319 -7.52 22.64 6.29
C LYS A 319 -8.30 21.34 6.11
N GLU A 320 -8.20 20.71 4.94
CA GLU A 320 -8.83 19.41 4.68
C GLU A 320 -8.32 18.33 5.65
N PHE A 321 -7.01 18.30 5.88
CA PHE A 321 -6.41 17.37 6.83
C PHE A 321 -6.85 17.61 8.28
N GLU A 322 -6.92 18.87 8.70
CA GLU A 322 -7.39 19.25 10.04
C GLU A 322 -8.86 18.88 10.28
N VAL A 323 -9.72 19.07 9.27
CA VAL A 323 -11.12 18.63 9.32
C VAL A 323 -11.21 17.12 9.52
N LEU A 324 -10.49 16.32 8.72
CA LEU A 324 -10.49 14.86 8.84
C LEU A 324 -9.98 14.39 10.21
N LEU A 325 -8.93 15.02 10.74
CA LEU A 325 -8.42 14.72 12.09
C LEU A 325 -9.49 14.97 13.16
N THR A 326 -10.17 16.12 13.08
CA THR A 326 -11.18 16.53 14.04
C THR A 326 -12.39 15.59 13.98
N GLU A 327 -12.91 15.30 12.79
CA GLU A 327 -14.05 14.41 12.60
C GLU A 327 -13.77 12.99 13.10
N GLN A 328 -12.57 12.47 12.84
CA GLN A 328 -12.19 11.13 13.33
C GLN A 328 -12.01 11.10 14.84
N ARG A 329 -11.47 12.18 15.43
CA ARG A 329 -11.33 12.26 16.89
C ARG A 329 -12.66 12.47 17.60
N GLU A 330 -13.61 13.21 17.03
CA GLU A 330 -14.97 13.31 17.59
C GLU A 330 -15.67 11.95 17.62
N LYS A 331 -15.38 11.07 16.64
CA LYS A 331 -15.97 9.73 16.55
C LYS A 331 -15.25 8.70 17.43
N PHE A 332 -13.92 8.76 17.50
CA PHE A 332 -13.09 7.67 18.05
C PHE A 332 -12.07 8.12 19.11
N GLY A 333 -11.95 9.41 19.39
CA GLY A 333 -10.93 10.00 20.27
C GLY A 333 -11.08 9.68 21.75
N ASP A 334 -12.23 9.15 22.18
CA ASP A 334 -12.46 8.66 23.54
C ASP A 334 -12.51 7.12 23.60
N SER A 335 -12.00 6.44 22.57
CA SER A 335 -12.02 4.96 22.51
C SER A 335 -11.10 4.28 23.52
N ILE A 336 -10.18 5.02 24.14
CA ILE A 336 -9.45 4.58 25.34
C ILE A 336 -10.11 5.25 26.56
N LEU A 337 -11.21 4.67 27.02
CA LEU A 337 -11.59 4.78 28.43
C LEU A 337 -10.48 4.05 29.22
N ASP A 338 -9.88 4.74 30.18
CA ASP A 338 -8.88 4.22 31.12
C ASP A 338 -7.49 3.90 30.55
N ARG A 339 -6.63 4.93 30.51
CA ARG A 339 -5.29 4.75 31.09
C ARG A 339 -5.45 5.02 32.59
N GLU A 340 -5.57 3.93 33.36
CA GLU A 340 -5.38 3.98 34.80
C GLU A 340 -4.08 4.73 35.13
N LEU A 341 -4.20 5.54 36.18
CA LEU A 341 -3.23 6.44 36.81
C LEU A 341 -1.83 5.85 37.03
#